data_AF-A0A928FSM2-F1
#
_entry.id   AF-A0A928FSM2-F1
#
_cell.length_a   1.000
_cell.length_b   1.000
_cell.length_c   1.000
_cell.angle_alpha   90.00
_cell.angle_beta   90.00
_cell.angle_gamma   90.00
#
_symmetry.space_group_name_H-M   'P 1'
#
loop_
_entity.id
_entity.type
_entity.pdbx_description
1 polymer ?
#
loop_
_entity_poly.entity_id
_entity_poly.type
_entity_poly.pdbx_seq_one_letter_code
_entity_poly.pdbx_strand_id
1 'polypeptide(L)'
;MALQVNIDNEKIDNFSSDAKAELVKQLEKYGDNIIKESNLIEEAIREDGASTEITSNIVIQAVRKSKFPNKKKHSKILLFLKIVSWASLLLTGFLFDSNGYEKATGKLIVFVICLIVACVSTVLQFVYEDKE
;
A
#
# COMPACT_ATOMS: atom_id res chain seq x y z
N MET A 1 9.49 30.92 11.20
CA MET A 1 8.32 31.41 10.47
C MET A 1 7.42 30.21 10.22
N ALA A 2 6.17 30.21 10.70
CA ALA A 2 5.25 29.11 10.45
C ALA A 2 4.63 29.29 9.06
N LEU A 3 4.58 28.23 8.26
CA LEU A 3 3.83 28.23 7.01
C LEU A 3 2.34 28.31 7.34
N GLN A 4 1.67 29.37 6.89
CA GLN A 4 0.23 29.55 7.09
C GLN A 4 -0.47 29.64 5.73
N VAL A 5 -1.54 28.86 5.58
CA VAL A 5 -2.43 28.92 4.41
C VAL A 5 -3.69 29.67 4.83
N ASN A 6 -3.95 30.82 4.21
CA ASN A 6 -5.14 31.60 4.49
C ASN A 6 -6.32 31.10 3.65
N ILE A 7 -7.43 30.77 4.31
CA ILE A 7 -8.68 30.34 3.66
C ILE A 7 -9.78 31.31 4.08
N ASP A 8 -10.40 31.97 3.11
CA ASP A 8 -11.48 32.93 3.38
C ASP A 8 -12.67 32.23 4.06
N ASN A 9 -13.14 32.78 5.19
CA ASN A 9 -14.23 32.20 5.96
C ASN A 9 -15.53 32.07 5.14
N GLU A 10 -15.78 32.98 4.19
CA GLU A 10 -16.92 32.94 3.28
C GLU A 10 -16.99 31.64 2.46
N LYS A 11 -15.83 31.04 2.15
CA LYS A 11 -15.76 29.79 1.37
C LYS A 11 -16.13 28.54 2.17
N ILE A 12 -16.12 28.65 3.50
CA ILE A 12 -16.35 27.53 4.43
C ILE A 12 -17.47 27.84 5.43
N ASP A 13 -18.35 28.80 5.11
CA ASP A 13 -19.40 29.25 6.02
C ASP A 13 -20.41 28.12 6.32
N ASN A 14 -20.66 27.26 5.32
CA ASN A 14 -21.54 26.09 5.44
C ASN A 14 -20.87 24.88 6.12
N PHE A 15 -19.61 24.97 6.57
CA PHE A 15 -18.92 23.85 7.19
C PHE A 15 -19.23 23.82 8.69
N SER A 16 -19.57 22.64 9.21
CA SER A 16 -19.61 22.42 10.66
C SER A 16 -18.21 22.59 11.28
N SER A 17 -18.14 22.77 12.60
CA SER A 17 -16.87 22.79 13.34
C SER A 17 -15.99 21.58 13.01
N ASP A 18 -16.60 20.40 12.95
CA ASP A 18 -15.91 19.14 12.70
C ASP A 18 -15.42 19.05 11.26
N ALA A 19 -16.20 19.55 10.30
CA ALA A 19 -15.78 19.63 8.90
C ALA A 19 -14.60 20.59 8.70
N LYS A 20 -14.57 21.72 9.43
CA LYS A 20 -13.42 22.64 9.42
C LYS A 20 -12.17 21.98 10.02
N ALA A 21 -12.32 21.25 11.12
CA ALA A 21 -11.20 20.50 11.72
C ALA A 21 -10.66 19.41 10.79
N GLU A 22 -11.53 18.63 10.14
CA GLU A 22 -11.09 17.61 9.19
C GLU A 22 -10.46 18.22 7.93
N LEU A 23 -10.95 19.37 7.46
CA LEU A 23 -10.32 20.11 6.34
C LEU A 23 -8.87 20.48 6.66
N VAL A 24 -8.61 21.04 7.85
CA VAL A 24 -7.24 21.38 8.30
C VAL A 24 -6.35 20.13 8.28
N LYS A 25 -6.82 19.04 8.87
CA LYS A 25 -6.08 17.77 8.92
C LYS A 25 -5.78 17.19 7.53
N GLN A 26 -6.72 17.29 6.59
CA GLN A 26 -6.49 16.83 5.20
C GLN A 26 -5.50 17.73 4.47
N LEU A 27 -5.54 19.06 4.71
CA LEU A 27 -4.56 20.00 4.15
C LEU A 27 -3.15 19.75 4.69
N GLU A 28 -3.01 19.49 6.00
CA GLU A 28 -1.73 19.10 6.61
C GLU A 28 -1.19 17.82 5.97
N LYS A 29 -2.02 16.78 5.89
CA LYS A 29 -1.65 15.51 5.25
C LYS A 29 -1.28 15.68 3.78
N TYR A 30 -1.96 16.57 3.06
CA TYR A 30 -1.64 16.88 1.67
C TYR A 30 -0.30 17.62 1.56
N GLY A 31 -0.05 18.60 2.43
CA GLY A 31 1.23 19.30 2.55
C GLY A 31 2.38 18.34 2.80
N ASP A 32 2.23 17.41 3.75
CA ASP A 32 3.23 16.37 4.05
C ASP A 32 3.57 15.51 2.84
N ASN A 33 2.57 15.14 2.04
CA ASN A 33 2.78 14.35 0.82
C ASN A 33 3.54 15.14 -0.24
N ILE A 34 3.23 16.43 -0.42
CA ILE A 34 3.95 17.31 -1.35
C ILE A 34 5.41 17.47 -0.90
N ILE A 35 5.66 17.69 0.40
CA ILE A 35 7.01 17.80 0.95
C ILE A 35 7.80 16.52 0.68
N LYS A 36 7.20 15.35 0.96
CA LYS A 36 7.85 14.06 0.71
C LYS A 36 8.20 13.88 -0.77
N GLU A 37 7.26 14.13 -1.68
CA GLU A 37 7.50 13.96 -3.12
C GLU A 37 8.51 14.98 -3.65
N SER A 38 8.51 16.21 -3.10
CA SER A 38 9.50 17.23 -3.44
C SER A 38 10.92 16.77 -3.10
N ASN A 39 11.10 16.19 -1.90
CA ASN A 39 12.39 15.63 -1.49
C ASN A 39 12.83 14.47 -2.40
N LEU A 40 11.91 13.58 -2.79
CA LEU A 40 12.23 12.47 -3.69
C LEU A 40 12.63 12.95 -5.09
N ILE A 41 11.97 13.99 -5.60
CA ILE A 41 12.31 14.56 -6.91
C ILE A 41 13.68 15.24 -6.84
N GLU A 42 13.95 16.02 -5.78
CA GLU A 42 15.24 16.67 -5.57
C GLU A 42 16.37 15.65 -5.50
N GLU A 43 16.21 14.62 -4.68
CA GLU A 43 17.20 13.54 -4.55
C GLU A 43 17.46 12.84 -5.89
N ALA A 44 16.44 12.68 -6.73
CA ALA A 44 16.56 12.02 -8.02
C ALA A 44 17.24 12.86 -9.12
N ILE A 45 17.19 14.19 -9.03
CA ILE A 45 17.77 15.10 -10.04
C ILE A 45 19.08 15.74 -9.57
N ARG A 46 19.43 15.60 -8.29
CA ARG A 46 20.62 16.19 -7.70
C ARG A 46 21.88 15.54 -8.26
N GLU A 47 22.82 16.38 -8.71
CA GLU A 47 24.15 15.96 -9.10
C GLU A 47 25.04 15.72 -7.87
N ASP A 48 25.95 14.75 -7.95
CA ASP A 48 26.85 14.42 -6.85
C ASP A 48 27.72 15.63 -6.46
N GLY A 49 27.59 16.07 -5.21
CA GLY A 49 28.28 17.23 -4.66
C GLY A 49 27.51 18.56 -4.74
N ALA A 50 26.32 18.58 -5.36
CA ALA A 50 25.45 19.74 -5.36
C ALA A 50 24.75 19.94 -4.00
N SER A 51 24.50 21.20 -3.64
CA SER A 51 23.76 21.56 -2.42
C SER A 51 22.29 21.15 -2.54
N THR A 52 21.72 20.69 -1.43
CA THR A 52 20.30 20.33 -1.38
C THR A 52 19.42 21.58 -1.41
N GLU A 53 18.58 21.71 -2.43
CA GLU A 53 17.64 22.83 -2.54
C GLU A 53 16.31 22.40 -3.19
N ILE A 54 15.20 22.65 -2.49
CA ILE A 54 13.86 22.45 -3.01
C ILE A 54 13.37 23.74 -3.67
N THR A 55 13.48 23.81 -5.00
CA THR A 55 13.00 24.97 -5.78
C THR A 55 11.48 24.94 -5.99
N SER A 56 10.91 26.09 -6.37
CA SER A 56 9.48 26.19 -6.71
C SER A 56 9.05 25.22 -7.83
N ASN A 57 9.93 24.96 -8.80
CA ASN A 57 9.67 24.01 -9.88
C ASN A 57 9.57 22.57 -9.35
N ILE A 58 10.41 22.19 -8.38
CA ILE A 58 10.34 20.87 -7.72
C ILE A 58 9.00 20.72 -7.00
N VAL A 59 8.53 21.75 -6.29
CA VAL A 59 7.21 21.73 -5.64
C VAL A 59 6.08 21.59 -6.66
N ILE A 60 6.13 22.29 -7.79
CA ILE A 60 5.12 22.15 -8.87
C ILE A 60 5.10 20.74 -9.44
N GLN A 61 6.28 20.14 -9.66
CA GLN A 61 6.38 18.75 -10.12
C GLN A 61 5.86 17.77 -9.07
N ALA A 62 6.20 18.01 -7.79
CA ALA A 62 5.71 17.22 -6.68
C ALA A 62 4.19 17.27 -6.57
N VAL A 63 3.55 18.43 -6.75
CA VAL A 63 2.07 18.55 -6.77
C VAL A 63 1.46 17.74 -7.93
N ARG A 64 2.05 17.81 -9.13
CA ARG A 64 1.56 17.05 -10.30
C ARG A 64 1.73 15.54 -10.12
N LYS A 65 2.80 15.13 -9.44
CA LYS A 65 3.17 13.73 -9.23
C LYS A 65 2.57 13.14 -7.95
N SER A 66 2.23 14.00 -6.98
CA SER A 66 1.40 13.69 -5.83
C SER A 66 -0.03 13.45 -6.30
N LYS A 67 -0.26 12.40 -7.08
CA LYS A 67 -1.51 11.66 -7.00
C LYS A 67 -1.59 11.29 -5.54
N PHE A 68 -2.60 11.76 -4.79
CA PHE A 68 -2.82 11.30 -3.41
C PHE A 68 -2.59 9.80 -3.40
N PRO A 69 -1.45 9.32 -2.87
CA PRO A 69 -1.37 7.93 -2.58
C PRO A 69 -2.30 7.88 -1.39
N ASN A 70 -3.52 7.38 -1.61
CA ASN A 70 -4.02 6.43 -0.65
C ASN A 70 -2.87 5.45 -0.51
N LYS A 71 -1.98 5.69 0.46
CA LYS A 71 -1.04 4.69 0.95
C LYS A 71 -2.02 3.65 1.47
N LYS A 72 -2.41 2.74 0.59
CA LYS A 72 -3.25 1.59 0.89
C LYS A 72 -2.52 0.97 2.05
N LYS A 73 -3.09 1.14 3.24
CA LYS A 73 -2.44 0.81 4.48
C LYS A 73 -2.33 -0.70 4.42
N HIS A 74 -1.15 -1.22 4.05
CA HIS A 74 -0.94 -2.64 3.77
C HIS A 74 -1.76 -3.46 4.75
N SER A 75 -2.82 -4.05 4.24
CA SER A 75 -3.78 -4.75 5.06
C SER A 75 -3.01 -5.90 5.66
N LYS A 76 -2.92 -5.93 6.98
CA LYS A 76 -2.28 -7.03 7.72
C LYS A 76 -2.89 -8.38 7.29
N ILE A 77 -4.14 -8.35 6.83
CA ILE A 77 -4.87 -9.48 6.25
C ILE A 77 -4.24 -9.94 4.94
N LEU A 78 -3.90 -9.02 4.02
CA LEU A 78 -3.23 -9.37 2.76
C LEU A 78 -1.83 -9.93 2.97
N LEU A 79 -1.07 -9.35 3.91
CA LEU A 79 0.25 -9.85 4.26
C LEU A 79 0.15 -11.28 4.84
N PHE A 80 -0.82 -11.53 5.71
CA PHE A 80 -1.10 -12.88 6.23
C PHE A 80 -1.51 -13.86 5.11
N LEU A 81 -2.42 -13.47 4.21
CA LEU A 81 -2.86 -14.28 3.07
C LEU A 81 -1.69 -14.66 2.15
N LYS A 82 -0.77 -13.72 1.87
CA LYS A 82 0.45 -13.99 1.08
C LYS A 82 1.32 -15.07 1.72
N ILE A 83 1.53 -14.99 3.03
CA ILE A 83 2.34 -15.99 3.76
C ILE A 83 1.65 -17.35 3.72
N VAL A 84 0.34 -17.41 3.98
CA VAL A 84 -0.42 -18.67 3.99
C VAL A 84 -0.48 -19.31 2.60
N SER A 85 -0.72 -18.52 1.55
CA SER A 85 -0.73 -19.02 0.17
C SER A 85 0.64 -19.61 -0.20
N TRP A 86 1.72 -18.86 0.01
CA TRP A 86 3.08 -19.33 -0.29
C TRP A 86 3.45 -20.60 0.48
N ALA A 87 3.17 -20.65 1.79
CA ALA A 87 3.45 -21.82 2.61
C ALA A 87 2.62 -23.05 2.18
N SER A 88 1.34 -22.85 1.85
CA SER A 88 0.46 -23.93 1.41
C SER A 88 0.85 -24.48 0.04
N LEU A 89 1.28 -23.63 -0.90
CA LEU A 89 1.81 -24.08 -2.19
C LEU A 89 3.10 -24.88 -2.02
N LEU A 90 4.02 -24.41 -1.18
CA LEU A 90 5.27 -25.12 -0.89
C LEU A 90 4.99 -26.48 -0.27
N LEU A 91 4.10 -26.52 0.73
CA LEU A 91 3.72 -27.76 1.41
C LEU A 91 3.03 -28.74 0.46
N THR A 92 2.15 -28.25 -0.42
CA THR A 92 1.50 -29.05 -1.47
C THR A 92 2.53 -29.63 -2.43
N GLY A 93 3.52 -28.85 -2.86
CA GLY A 93 4.62 -29.32 -3.71
C GLY A 93 5.48 -30.39 -3.03
N PHE A 94 5.75 -30.24 -1.73
CA PHE A 94 6.47 -31.26 -0.95
C PHE A 94 5.66 -32.55 -0.74
N LEU A 95 4.35 -32.42 -0.55
CA LEU A 95 3.44 -33.55 -0.37
C LEU A 95 3.12 -34.28 -1.67
N PHE A 96 3.46 -33.71 -2.84
CA PHE A 96 3.20 -34.30 -4.15
C PHE A 96 4.00 -35.60 -4.36
N ASP A 97 3.30 -36.72 -4.50
CA ASP A 97 3.88 -38.05 -4.67
C ASP A 97 3.01 -38.89 -5.61
N SER A 98 3.21 -38.70 -6.91
CA SER A 98 2.37 -39.31 -7.96
C SER A 98 2.30 -40.84 -7.92
N ASN A 99 3.31 -41.50 -7.34
CA ASN A 99 3.45 -42.96 -7.35
C ASN A 99 3.27 -43.59 -5.95
N GLY A 100 3.38 -42.80 -4.87
CA GLY A 100 3.30 -43.28 -3.49
C GLY A 100 1.89 -43.25 -2.87
N TYR A 101 0.92 -42.62 -3.54
CA TYR A 101 -0.44 -42.48 -2.98
C TYR A 101 -1.25 -43.77 -2.92
N GLU A 102 -1.00 -44.73 -3.80
CA GLU A 102 -1.72 -46.02 -3.78
C GLU A 102 -1.50 -46.79 -2.48
N LYS A 103 -0.31 -46.67 -1.88
CA LYS A 103 0.07 -47.38 -0.64
C LYS A 103 -0.14 -46.55 0.61
N ALA A 104 -0.33 -45.25 0.48
CA ALA A 104 -0.41 -44.30 1.60
C ALA A 104 -1.58 -43.34 1.43
N THR A 105 -2.81 -43.86 1.52
CA THR A 105 -4.07 -43.09 1.40
C THR A 105 -4.12 -41.88 2.35
N GLY A 106 -3.52 -41.99 3.54
CA GLY A 106 -3.41 -40.86 4.48
C GLY A 106 -2.61 -39.68 3.93
N LYS A 107 -1.52 -39.93 3.19
CA LYS A 107 -0.74 -38.88 2.53
C LYS A 107 -1.55 -38.21 1.41
N LEU A 108 -2.32 -38.98 0.66
CA LEU A 108 -3.21 -38.45 -0.38
C LEU A 108 -4.27 -37.51 0.23
N ILE A 109 -4.90 -37.89 1.35
CA ILE A 109 -5.88 -37.05 2.04
C ILE A 109 -5.25 -35.73 2.49
N VAL A 110 -4.08 -35.78 3.12
CA VAL A 110 -3.35 -34.58 3.58
C VAL A 110 -2.94 -33.69 2.41
N PHE A 111 -2.49 -34.28 1.30
CA PHE A 111 -2.17 -33.56 0.06
C PHE A 111 -3.39 -32.82 -0.50
N VAL A 112 -4.54 -33.51 -0.63
CA VAL A 112 -5.77 -32.91 -1.17
C VAL A 112 -6.26 -31.75 -0.30
N ILE A 113 -6.20 -31.89 1.03
CA ILE A 113 -6.57 -30.80 1.95
C ILE A 113 -5.63 -29.60 1.77
N CYS A 114 -4.31 -29.83 1.72
CA CYS A 114 -3.34 -28.74 1.49
C CYS A 114 -3.57 -28.04 0.15
N LEU A 115 -3.86 -28.81 -0.90
CA LEU A 115 -4.13 -28.28 -2.24
C LEU A 115 -5.38 -27.37 -2.24
N ILE A 116 -6.47 -27.79 -1.59
CA ILE A 116 -7.68 -26.96 -1.47
C ILE A 116 -7.36 -25.65 -0.74
N VAL A 117 -6.64 -25.72 0.38
CA VAL A 117 -6.22 -24.53 1.14
C VAL A 117 -5.34 -23.61 0.30
N ALA A 118 -4.40 -24.16 -0.47
CA ALA A 118 -3.55 -23.41 -1.38
C ALA A 118 -4.37 -22.68 -2.46
N CYS A 119 -5.32 -23.36 -3.10
CA CYS A 119 -6.18 -22.76 -4.11
C CYS A 119 -7.05 -21.63 -3.53
N VAL A 120 -7.76 -21.89 -2.42
CA VAL A 120 -8.64 -20.89 -1.79
C VAL A 120 -7.86 -19.68 -1.30
N SER A 121 -6.74 -19.88 -0.62
CA SER A 121 -5.89 -18.79 -0.14
C SER A 121 -5.33 -17.93 -1.28
N THR A 122 -4.95 -18.55 -2.39
CA THR A 122 -4.44 -17.84 -3.58
C THR A 122 -5.53 -17.00 -4.24
N VAL A 123 -6.74 -17.55 -4.43
CA VAL A 123 -7.87 -16.80 -4.98
C VAL A 123 -8.25 -15.63 -4.07
N LEU A 124 -8.33 -15.86 -2.76
CA LEU A 124 -8.62 -14.80 -1.80
C LEU A 124 -7.52 -13.72 -1.84
N GLN A 125 -6.25 -14.10 -1.94
CA GLN A 125 -5.16 -13.13 -2.07
C GLN A 125 -5.39 -12.22 -3.28
N PHE A 126 -5.66 -12.76 -4.47
CA PHE A 126 -5.91 -11.96 -5.67
C PHE A 126 -7.13 -11.03 -5.50
N VAL A 127 -8.25 -11.54 -4.98
CA VAL A 127 -9.47 -10.75 -4.78
C VAL A 127 -9.26 -9.62 -3.78
N TYR A 128 -8.49 -9.85 -2.72
CA TYR A 128 -8.18 -8.80 -1.74
C TYR A 128 -7.14 -7.81 -2.27
N GLU A 129 -6.20 -8.26 -3.09
CA GLU A 129 -5.17 -7.43 -3.73
C GLU A 129 -5.77 -6.48 -4.78
N ASP A 130 -6.82 -6.89 -5.49
CA ASP A 130 -7.61 -6.02 -6.40
C ASP A 130 -8.50 -5.01 -5.66
N LYS A 131 -8.91 -5.33 -4.41
CA LYS A 131 -9.77 -4.48 -3.58
C LYS A 131 -9.00 -3.45 -2.77
N GLU A 132 -7.74 -3.74 -2.45
CA GLU A 132 -6.81 -2.71 -1.99
C GLU A 132 -6.60 -1.73 -3.12
#